data_AF-A0A351CHW2-F1
#
_entry.id   AF-A0A351CHW2-F1
#
_cell.length_a   1.000
_cell.length_b   1.000
_cell.length_c   1.000
_cell.angle_alpha   90.00
_cell.angle_beta   90.00
_cell.angle_gamma   90.00
#
_symmetry.space_group_name_H-M   'P 1'
#
loop_
_entity.id
_entity.type
_entity.pdbx_description
1 polymer ?
#
loop_
_entity_poly.entity_id
_entity_poly.type
_entity_poly.pdbx_seq_one_letter_code
_entity_poly.pdbx_strand_id
1 'polypeptide(L)'
;MANPRILIVTPEVTYLPDRMKSMASFLTAKAGGLADVSAALIKALFDQGADVHVALPDYRAIFRDRLAPFLKKELNAIQRIMPGDRVHLAEDRAFFYLNRVYSDYGGENTKLSLAFQREVINNIIPRVQPDLIHCNDWMTGLIPALSREGGIPCLFTIHNIHTVKTRLSLIEDRGIDAA
;
A
#
# COMPACT_ATOMS: atom_id res chain seq x y z
N MET A 1 -17.03 21.06 12.52
CA MET A 1 -16.11 20.77 11.40
C MET A 1 -16.26 19.29 11.09
N ALA A 2 -16.27 18.89 9.81
CA ALA A 2 -16.28 17.47 9.46
C ALA A 2 -14.93 16.85 9.86
N ASN A 3 -14.93 15.58 10.28
CA ASN A 3 -13.69 14.88 10.59
C ASN A 3 -12.89 14.69 9.29
N PRO A 4 -11.56 14.88 9.31
CA PRO A 4 -10.76 14.79 8.10
C PRO A 4 -10.78 13.37 7.53
N ARG A 5 -10.93 13.26 6.22
CA ARG A 5 -10.80 12.00 5.48
C ARG A 5 -9.37 11.77 5.06
N ILE A 6 -8.76 10.71 5.58
CA ILE A 6 -7.35 10.40 5.38
C ILE A 6 -7.25 9.12 4.56
N LEU A 7 -6.59 9.19 3.40
CA LEU A 7 -6.25 8.01 2.61
C LEU A 7 -4.81 7.60 2.88
N ILE A 8 -4.62 6.49 3.58
CA ILE A 8 -3.31 5.87 3.79
C ILE A 8 -3.05 4.91 2.63
N VAL A 9 -1.98 5.16 1.88
CA VAL A 9 -1.54 4.32 0.77
C VAL A 9 -0.30 3.57 1.20
N THR A 10 -0.37 2.24 1.27
CA THR A 10 0.77 1.41 1.69
C THR A 10 0.89 0.16 0.81
N PRO A 11 2.11 -0.19 0.35
CA PRO A 11 2.33 -1.41 -0.42
C PRO A 11 2.31 -2.68 0.44
N GLU A 12 2.41 -2.54 1.77
CA GLU A 12 2.42 -3.64 2.74
C GLU A 12 1.29 -3.43 3.77
N VAL A 13 0.50 -4.47 4.01
CA VAL A 13 -0.16 -4.64 5.30
C VAL A 13 0.75 -5.51 6.12
N THR A 14 1.05 -5.15 7.36
CA THR A 14 1.80 -6.08 8.20
C THR A 14 1.28 -6.09 9.64
N TYR A 15 0.93 -7.27 10.17
CA TYR A 15 0.73 -7.53 11.60
C TYR A 15 1.31 -8.90 11.95
N LEU A 16 2.28 -8.94 12.88
CA LEU A 16 2.78 -10.16 13.51
C LEU A 16 2.83 -10.01 15.02
N PRO A 17 2.13 -10.86 15.79
CA PRO A 17 2.45 -11.01 17.21
C PRO A 17 3.69 -11.90 17.36
N ASP A 18 4.55 -11.51 18.31
CA ASP A 18 5.91 -11.98 18.66
C ASP A 18 6.19 -13.48 18.87
N ARG A 19 5.41 -14.42 18.33
CA ARG A 19 5.61 -15.86 18.59
C ARG A 19 5.46 -16.75 17.37
N MET A 20 6.40 -16.68 16.43
CA MET A 20 6.87 -17.89 15.72
C MET A 20 8.12 -17.61 14.88
N LYS A 21 9.30 -17.84 15.47
CA LYS A 21 10.58 -17.90 14.75
C LYS A 21 10.85 -19.34 14.31
N SER A 22 10.64 -19.65 13.04
CA SER A 22 11.46 -20.60 12.28
C SER A 22 11.01 -20.60 10.81
N MET A 23 11.92 -20.35 9.88
CA MET A 23 11.76 -20.33 8.41
C MET A 23 11.18 -19.08 7.72
N ALA A 24 10.84 -18.01 8.45
CA ALA A 24 10.37 -16.73 7.87
C ALA A 24 11.40 -15.58 7.95
N SER A 25 12.60 -15.83 8.49
CA SER A 25 13.56 -14.78 8.91
C SER A 25 13.97 -13.76 7.84
N PHE A 26 13.94 -14.09 6.55
CA PHE A 26 14.31 -13.15 5.47
C PHE A 26 13.16 -12.23 5.02
N LEU A 27 11.90 -12.66 5.16
CA LEU A 27 10.73 -11.84 4.81
C LEU A 27 10.21 -11.07 6.04
N THR A 28 10.27 -11.68 7.22
CA THR A 28 9.75 -11.09 8.45
C THR A 28 10.61 -9.96 9.02
N ALA A 29 11.93 -10.05 8.87
CA ALA A 29 12.84 -9.04 9.41
C ALA A 29 12.75 -7.69 8.68
N LYS A 30 12.24 -7.67 7.44
CA LYS A 30 12.11 -6.47 6.61
C LYS A 30 10.71 -5.84 6.66
N ALA A 31 9.66 -6.64 6.84
CA ALA A 31 8.27 -6.18 6.90
C ALA A 31 7.78 -5.87 8.34
N GLY A 32 8.40 -6.45 9.38
CA GLY A 32 7.88 -6.39 10.76
C GLY A 32 7.90 -5.02 11.47
N GLY A 33 8.74 -4.06 11.06
CA GLY A 33 8.79 -2.73 11.70
C GLY A 33 7.75 -1.74 11.17
N LEU A 34 7.47 -1.79 9.87
CA LEU A 34 6.47 -0.95 9.19
C LEU A 34 5.04 -1.36 9.56
N ALA A 35 4.88 -2.66 9.84
CA ALA A 35 3.70 -3.35 10.31
C ALA A 35 2.97 -2.66 11.45
N ASP A 36 3.64 -2.65 12.60
CA ASP A 36 3.05 -2.29 13.87
C ASP A 36 2.81 -0.78 13.94
N VAL A 37 3.66 0.00 13.25
CA VAL A 37 3.56 1.45 13.15
C VAL A 37 2.34 1.86 12.33
N SER A 38 2.11 1.25 11.17
CA SER A 38 1.00 1.62 10.29
C SER A 38 -0.36 1.25 10.89
N ALA A 39 -0.47 0.06 11.49
CA ALA A 39 -1.70 -0.39 12.15
C ALA A 39 -2.03 0.42 13.41
N ALA A 40 -1.02 0.71 14.25
CA ALA A 40 -1.20 1.56 15.43
C ALA A 40 -1.61 2.97 15.03
N LEU A 41 -1.03 3.53 13.96
CA LEU A 41 -1.40 4.83 13.43
C LEU A 41 -2.85 4.84 12.92
N ILE A 42 -3.24 3.87 12.09
CA ILE A 42 -4.62 3.73 11.58
C ILE A 42 -5.60 3.68 12.75
N LYS A 43 -5.31 2.82 13.75
CA LYS A 43 -6.15 2.66 14.94
C LYS A 43 -6.25 3.96 15.74
N ALA A 44 -5.12 4.63 15.98
CA ALA A 44 -5.08 5.88 16.74
C ALA A 44 -5.85 7.02 16.04
N LEU A 45 -5.70 7.15 14.72
CA LEU A 45 -6.44 8.15 13.93
C LEU A 45 -7.94 7.86 13.92
N PHE A 46 -8.30 6.59 13.76
CA PHE A 46 -9.70 6.16 13.81
C PHE A 46 -10.33 6.40 15.20
N ASP A 47 -9.60 6.09 16.28
CA ASP A 47 -10.06 6.32 17.66
C ASP A 47 -10.17 7.82 18.00
N GLN A 48 -9.41 8.68 17.30
CA GLN A 48 -9.55 10.15 17.35
C GLN A 48 -10.71 10.67 16.48
N GLY A 49 -11.42 9.80 15.77
CA GLY A 49 -12.61 10.12 14.98
C GLY A 49 -12.34 10.44 13.51
N ALA A 50 -11.10 10.31 13.01
CA ALA A 50 -10.81 10.55 11.59
C ALA A 50 -11.53 9.54 10.67
N ASP A 51 -11.88 9.98 9.46
CA ASP A 51 -12.43 9.12 8.42
C ASP A 51 -11.28 8.44 7.66
N VAL A 52 -10.74 7.36 8.26
CA VAL A 52 -9.53 6.69 7.75
C VAL A 52 -9.87 5.66 6.69
N HIS A 53 -9.25 5.78 5.53
CA HIS A 53 -9.29 4.84 4.41
C HIS A 53 -7.89 4.28 4.16
N VAL A 54 -7.80 3.03 3.70
CA VAL A 54 -6.51 2.37 3.41
C VAL A 54 -6.52 1.78 2.01
N ALA A 55 -5.54 2.14 1.19
CA ALA A 55 -5.32 1.57 -0.14
C ALA A 55 -4.13 0.60 -0.14
N LEU A 56 -4.36 -0.59 -0.70
CA LEU A 56 -3.42 -1.71 -0.69
C LEU A 56 -3.43 -2.45 -2.03
N PRO A 57 -2.32 -3.03 -2.49
CA PRO A 57 -2.32 -3.92 -3.64
C PRO A 57 -3.19 -5.17 -3.42
N ASP A 58 -3.95 -5.59 -4.43
CA ASP A 58 -4.69 -6.84 -4.37
C ASP A 58 -3.79 -8.05 -4.65
N TYR A 59 -3.10 -8.52 -3.62
CA TYR A 59 -2.25 -9.70 -3.70
C TYR A 59 -3.02 -11.03 -3.70
N ARG A 60 -4.37 -11.04 -3.74
CA ARG A 60 -5.21 -12.25 -3.63
C ARG A 60 -4.79 -13.40 -4.55
N ALA A 61 -4.22 -13.10 -5.72
CA ALA A 61 -3.77 -14.09 -6.68
C ALA A 61 -2.39 -14.69 -6.37
N ILE A 62 -1.48 -13.95 -5.71
CA ILE A 62 -0.19 -14.46 -5.22
C ILE A 62 -0.41 -15.52 -4.12
N PHE A 63 -1.55 -15.47 -3.44
CA PHE A 63 -1.87 -16.32 -2.30
C PHE A 63 -2.34 -17.74 -2.64
N ARG A 64 -2.26 -18.20 -3.90
CA ARG A 64 -2.61 -19.60 -4.22
C ARG A 64 -1.57 -20.62 -3.73
N ASP A 65 -0.33 -20.19 -3.43
CA ASP A 65 0.71 -21.04 -2.84
C ASP A 65 1.19 -20.53 -1.46
N ARG A 66 0.92 -21.34 -0.42
CA ARG A 66 1.44 -21.36 0.99
C ARG A 66 1.54 -20.08 1.84
N LEU A 67 1.36 -18.86 1.31
CA LEU A 67 1.41 -17.58 2.05
C LEU A 67 0.01 -17.07 2.49
N ALA A 68 -1.07 -17.73 2.05
CA ALA A 68 -2.46 -17.36 2.32
C ALA A 68 -2.85 -17.14 3.79
N PRO A 69 -2.36 -17.90 4.79
CA PRO A 69 -2.88 -17.79 6.16
C PRO A 69 -2.53 -16.46 6.83
N PHE A 70 -1.35 -15.92 6.51
CA PHE A 70 -0.80 -14.73 7.15
C PHE A 70 -1.51 -13.46 6.68
N LEU A 71 -1.54 -13.23 5.36
CA LEU A 71 -2.17 -12.04 4.79
C LEU A 71 -3.70 -12.03 4.93
N LYS A 72 -4.35 -13.21 4.94
CA LYS A 72 -5.77 -13.31 5.30
C LYS A 72 -6.01 -12.87 6.74
N LYS A 73 -5.11 -13.22 7.67
CA LYS A 73 -5.20 -12.78 9.07
C LYS A 73 -5.03 -11.26 9.19
N GLU A 74 -4.18 -10.66 8.37
CA GLU A 74 -3.94 -9.22 8.33
C GLU A 74 -5.11 -8.42 7.77
N LEU A 75 -5.65 -8.84 6.61
CA LEU A 75 -6.87 -8.23 6.06
C LEU A 75 -8.03 -8.34 7.06
N ASN A 76 -8.16 -9.49 7.73
CA ASN A 76 -9.15 -9.66 8.81
C ASN A 76 -8.87 -8.76 10.02
N ALA A 77 -7.60 -8.44 10.33
CA ALA A 77 -7.26 -7.53 11.43
C ALA A 77 -7.61 -6.08 11.09
N ILE A 78 -7.32 -5.62 9.87
CA ILE A 78 -7.78 -4.30 9.39
C ILE A 78 -9.31 -4.24 9.39
N GLN A 79 -9.98 -5.24 8.83
CA GLN A 79 -11.45 -5.30 8.79
C GLN A 79 -12.10 -5.43 10.18
N ARG A 80 -11.35 -5.83 11.20
CA ARG A 80 -11.80 -5.80 12.60
C ARG A 80 -11.70 -4.42 13.23
N ILE A 81 -10.74 -3.61 12.77
CA ILE A 81 -10.50 -2.27 13.28
C ILE A 81 -11.38 -1.25 12.56
N MET A 82 -11.63 -1.46 11.27
CA MET A 82 -12.41 -0.56 10.42
C MET A 82 -13.47 -1.31 9.62
N PRO A 83 -14.60 -0.65 9.33
CA PRO A 83 -15.58 -1.14 8.36
C PRO A 83 -14.92 -1.52 7.03
N GLY A 84 -15.35 -2.63 6.44
CA GLY A 84 -14.71 -3.20 5.23
C GLY A 84 -14.79 -2.31 3.99
N ASP A 85 -15.69 -1.32 3.95
CA ASP A 85 -15.81 -0.32 2.89
C ASP A 85 -14.70 0.75 2.91
N ARG A 86 -13.87 0.78 3.97
CA ARG A 86 -12.72 1.69 4.11
C ARG A 86 -11.40 1.07 3.65
N VAL A 87 -11.40 -0.18 3.23
CA VAL A 87 -10.24 -0.88 2.68
C VAL A 87 -10.40 -1.00 1.17
N HIS A 88 -9.48 -0.38 0.43
CA HIS A 88 -9.50 -0.28 -1.03
C HIS A 88 -8.38 -1.14 -1.61
N LEU A 89 -8.75 -2.24 -2.26
CA LEU A 89 -7.78 -3.10 -2.93
C LEU A 89 -7.58 -2.62 -4.36
N ALA A 90 -6.33 -2.35 -4.73
CA ALA A 90 -5.92 -2.01 -6.08
C ALA A 90 -5.85 -3.30 -6.91
N GLU A 91 -6.76 -3.44 -7.87
CA GLU A 91 -6.93 -4.65 -8.67
C GLU A 91 -6.27 -4.47 -10.05
N ASP A 92 -5.13 -5.14 -10.29
CA ASP A 92 -4.44 -5.16 -11.58
C ASP A 92 -3.98 -6.59 -11.89
N ARG A 93 -4.07 -6.99 -13.16
CA ARG A 93 -3.53 -8.27 -13.67
C ARG A 93 -2.04 -8.44 -13.36
N ALA A 94 -1.27 -7.37 -13.24
CA ALA A 94 0.12 -7.39 -12.82
C ALA A 94 0.32 -8.10 -11.47
N PHE A 95 -0.66 -8.03 -10.55
CA PHE A 95 -0.61 -8.74 -9.27
C PHE A 95 -0.92 -10.24 -9.40
N PHE A 96 -1.53 -10.68 -10.51
CA PHE A 96 -1.90 -12.08 -10.74
C PHE A 96 -0.77 -12.99 -11.21
N TYR A 97 0.27 -12.43 -11.82
CA TYR A 97 1.37 -13.19 -12.41
C TYR A 97 2.60 -13.32 -11.50
N LEU A 98 2.51 -12.85 -10.25
CA LEU A 98 3.61 -12.93 -9.31
C LEU A 98 3.62 -14.27 -8.61
N ASN A 99 4.69 -15.04 -8.83
CA ASN A 99 4.97 -16.25 -8.06
C ASN A 99 5.70 -15.95 -6.74
N ARG A 100 6.13 -14.70 -6.47
CA ARG A 100 6.73 -14.21 -5.21
C ARG A 100 6.47 -12.71 -5.00
N VAL A 101 6.17 -12.30 -3.76
CA VAL A 101 5.91 -10.88 -3.35
C VAL A 101 7.16 -9.99 -3.54
N TYR A 102 8.34 -10.61 -3.50
CA TYR A 102 9.61 -9.99 -3.84
C TYR A 102 10.43 -11.01 -4.63
N SER A 103 10.65 -10.77 -5.92
CA SER A 103 11.70 -11.47 -6.65
C SER A 103 12.99 -10.66 -6.51
N ASP A 104 14.14 -11.34 -6.55
CA ASP A 104 15.48 -10.73 -6.60
C ASP A 104 15.72 -9.91 -7.89
N TYR A 105 14.70 -9.79 -8.75
CA TYR A 105 14.71 -9.01 -9.98
C TYR A 105 13.95 -7.69 -9.77
N GLY A 106 14.69 -6.61 -9.49
CA GLY A 106 14.13 -5.27 -9.26
C GLY A 106 13.18 -4.74 -10.36
N GLY A 107 13.22 -5.32 -11.56
CA GLY A 107 12.29 -5.00 -12.64
C GLY A 107 10.84 -5.45 -12.40
N GLU A 108 10.60 -6.51 -11.63
CA GLU A 108 9.22 -6.95 -11.32
C GLU A 108 8.59 -6.02 -10.28
N ASN A 109 9.32 -5.66 -9.22
CA ASN A 109 8.82 -4.74 -8.18
C ASN A 109 8.47 -3.36 -8.76
N THR A 110 9.20 -2.90 -9.79
CA THR A 110 8.87 -1.64 -10.49
C THR A 110 7.51 -1.72 -11.17
N LYS A 111 7.23 -2.81 -11.90
CA LYS A 111 5.94 -2.99 -12.60
C LYS A 111 4.77 -3.01 -11.63
N LEU A 112 4.95 -3.65 -10.46
CA LEU A 112 3.93 -3.70 -9.41
C LEU A 112 3.68 -2.35 -8.78
N SER A 113 4.75 -1.63 -8.47
CA SER A 113 4.67 -0.26 -7.96
C SER A 113 3.91 0.65 -8.94
N LEU A 114 4.20 0.55 -10.24
CA LEU A 114 3.47 1.34 -11.26
C LEU A 114 2.00 0.92 -11.36
N ALA A 115 1.71 -0.38 -11.39
CA ALA A 115 0.32 -0.86 -11.41
C ALA A 115 -0.46 -0.39 -10.17
N PHE A 116 0.14 -0.51 -8.98
CA PHE A 116 -0.48 -0.09 -7.73
C PHE A 116 -0.78 1.40 -7.72
N GLN A 117 0.21 2.22 -8.05
CA GLN A 117 0.05 3.67 -8.08
C GLN A 117 -1.02 4.07 -9.09
N ARG A 118 -1.02 3.47 -10.29
CA ARG A 118 -2.05 3.75 -11.31
C ARG A 118 -3.46 3.48 -10.79
N GLU A 119 -3.68 2.33 -10.15
CA GLU A 119 -4.98 2.01 -9.58
C GLU A 119 -5.39 2.97 -8.46
N VAL A 120 -4.43 3.35 -7.60
CA VAL A 120 -4.69 4.33 -6.54
C VAL A 120 -5.08 5.68 -7.13
N ILE A 121 -4.31 6.16 -8.10
CA ILE A 121 -4.49 7.46 -8.75
C ILE A 121 -5.81 7.51 -9.52
N ASN A 122 -6.07 6.52 -10.38
CA ASN A 122 -7.17 6.60 -11.34
C ASN A 122 -8.51 6.15 -10.76
N ASN A 123 -8.51 5.28 -9.74
CA ASN A 123 -9.72 4.65 -9.24
C ASN A 123 -9.99 4.94 -7.76
N ILE A 124 -8.97 4.85 -6.90
CA ILE A 124 -9.19 4.95 -5.43
C ILE A 124 -9.31 6.41 -4.98
N ILE A 125 -8.40 7.30 -5.40
CA ILE A 125 -8.43 8.72 -5.02
C ILE A 125 -9.77 9.38 -5.45
N PRO A 126 -10.25 9.23 -6.71
CA PRO A 126 -11.52 9.82 -7.12
C PRO A 126 -12.74 9.27 -6.38
N ARG A 127 -12.68 8.00 -5.95
CA ARG A 127 -13.73 7.34 -5.16
C ARG A 127 -13.73 7.79 -3.70
N VAL A 128 -12.55 7.89 -3.09
CA VAL A 128 -12.41 8.22 -1.67
C VAL A 128 -12.53 9.73 -1.44
N GLN A 129 -12.05 10.57 -2.36
CA GLN A 129 -11.99 12.03 -2.21
C GLN A 129 -11.38 12.44 -0.86
N PRO A 130 -10.11 12.10 -0.59
CA PRO A 130 -9.48 12.38 0.70
C PRO A 130 -9.12 13.86 0.87
N ASP A 131 -9.15 14.32 2.11
CA ASP A 131 -8.62 15.63 2.52
C ASP A 131 -7.09 15.59 2.72
N LEU A 132 -6.54 14.39 2.97
CA LEU A 132 -5.10 14.14 3.14
C LEU A 132 -4.74 12.76 2.60
N ILE A 133 -3.66 12.68 1.83
CA ILE A 133 -3.07 11.42 1.40
C ILE A 133 -1.79 11.16 2.19
N HIS A 134 -1.66 9.96 2.77
CA HIS A 134 -0.43 9.51 3.41
C HIS A 134 0.19 8.36 2.62
N CYS A 135 1.26 8.65 1.91
CA CYS A 135 2.04 7.71 1.12
C CYS A 135 3.19 7.10 1.94
N ASN A 136 3.43 5.80 1.76
CA ASN A 136 4.49 5.05 2.43
C ASN A 136 5.43 4.42 1.41
N ASP A 137 6.71 4.75 1.53
CA ASP A 137 7.83 4.22 0.76
C ASP A 137 7.74 4.38 -0.77
N TRP A 138 8.83 3.98 -1.43
CA TRP A 138 9.09 4.17 -2.86
C TRP A 138 7.99 3.61 -3.79
N MET A 139 7.22 2.61 -3.35
CA MET A 139 6.11 2.04 -4.15
C MET A 139 4.92 3.00 -4.31
N THR A 140 4.93 4.13 -3.59
CA THR A 140 3.88 5.16 -3.65
C THR A 140 4.42 6.53 -4.09
N GLY A 141 5.67 6.58 -4.56
CA GLY A 141 6.43 7.82 -4.79
C GLY A 141 5.93 8.76 -5.90
N LEU A 142 5.05 8.30 -6.80
CA LEU A 142 4.43 9.11 -7.86
C LEU A 142 3.15 9.81 -7.38
N ILE A 143 2.49 9.27 -6.36
CA ILE A 143 1.22 9.81 -5.84
C ILE A 143 1.37 11.25 -5.30
N PRO A 144 2.44 11.63 -4.55
CA PRO A 144 2.58 13.00 -4.05
C PRO A 144 2.59 14.08 -5.13
N ALA A 145 3.18 13.79 -6.31
CA ALA A 145 3.22 14.74 -7.41
C ALA A 145 1.80 15.03 -7.94
N LEU A 146 1.01 13.98 -8.19
CA LEU A 146 -0.38 14.10 -8.66
C LEU A 146 -1.32 14.64 -7.58
N SER A 147 -1.08 14.28 -6.31
CA SER A 147 -1.79 14.86 -5.16
C SER A 147 -1.66 16.38 -5.14
N ARG A 148 -0.45 16.90 -5.43
CA ARG A 148 -0.18 18.35 -5.49
C ARG A 148 -0.94 19.02 -6.64
N GLU A 149 -1.02 18.40 -7.81
CA GLU A 149 -1.80 18.92 -8.95
C GLU A 149 -3.29 18.96 -8.65
N GLY A 150 -3.81 17.94 -7.95
CA GLY A 150 -5.18 17.89 -7.47
C GLY A 150 -5.49 18.80 -6.28
N GLY A 151 -4.50 19.51 -5.74
CA GLY A 151 -4.66 20.38 -4.56
C GLY A 151 -4.90 19.63 -3.24
N ILE A 152 -4.58 18.33 -3.18
CA ILE A 152 -4.73 17.50 -1.99
C ILE A 152 -3.41 17.48 -1.21
N PRO A 153 -3.38 17.87 0.07
CA PRO A 153 -2.20 17.71 0.93
C PRO A 153 -1.71 16.25 0.94
N CYS A 154 -0.38 16.08 0.91
CA CYS A 154 0.24 14.76 0.93
C CYS A 154 1.39 14.68 1.94
N LEU A 155 1.36 13.63 2.77
CA LEU A 155 2.46 13.22 3.64
C LEU A 155 3.15 12.00 3.01
N PHE A 156 4.46 12.09 2.82
CA PHE A 156 5.26 10.97 2.32
C PHE A 156 6.24 10.52 3.40
N THR A 157 6.10 9.28 3.87
CA THR A 157 6.99 8.68 4.87
C THR A 157 7.91 7.67 4.22
N ILE A 158 9.21 7.83 4.50
CA ILE A 158 10.26 6.89 4.09
C ILE A 158 10.58 6.01 5.30
N HIS A 159 10.34 4.72 5.18
CA HIS A 159 10.68 3.73 6.22
C HIS A 159 11.99 3.01 5.90
N ASN A 160 12.37 2.98 4.62
CA ASN A 160 13.66 2.45 4.19
C ASN A 160 14.26 3.26 3.03
N ILE A 161 15.58 3.37 2.99
CA ILE A 161 16.34 4.03 1.91
C ILE A 161 16.40 3.20 0.60
N HIS A 162 15.78 2.02 0.58
CA HIS A 162 15.66 1.25 -0.66
C HIS A 162 14.84 2.01 -1.70
N THR A 163 15.43 2.21 -2.87
CA THR A 163 14.82 2.96 -3.97
C THR A 163 14.96 2.19 -5.27
N VAL A 164 14.14 2.57 -6.25
CA VAL A 164 14.13 1.99 -7.59
C VAL A 164 14.15 3.12 -8.61
N LYS A 165 14.82 2.91 -9.73
CA LYS A 165 14.88 3.88 -10.84
C LYS A 165 14.22 3.29 -12.07
N THR A 166 13.43 4.11 -12.76
CA THR A 166 12.81 3.76 -14.04
C THR A 166 12.82 4.97 -14.98
N ARG A 167 12.56 4.74 -16.26
CA ARG A 167 12.45 5.81 -17.27
C ARG A 167 11.05 6.43 -17.23
N LEU A 168 10.94 7.73 -17.48
CA LEU A 168 9.64 8.43 -17.62
C LEU A 168 8.77 7.78 -18.69
N SER A 169 9.35 7.43 -19.84
CA SER A 169 8.62 6.73 -20.90
C SER A 169 7.97 5.42 -20.42
N LEU A 170 8.60 4.70 -19.49
CA LEU A 170 8.02 3.47 -18.94
C LEU A 170 6.88 3.77 -17.95
N ILE A 171 6.89 4.93 -17.29
CA ILE A 171 5.80 5.38 -16.42
C ILE A 171 4.59 5.76 -17.29
N GLU A 172 4.82 6.57 -18.32
CA GLU A 172 3.82 7.02 -19.28
C GLU A 172 3.16 5.85 -20.03
N ASP A 173 3.97 4.90 -20.53
CA ASP A 173 3.48 3.68 -21.19
C ASP A 173 2.57 2.82 -20.31
N ARG A 174 2.58 3.05 -18.98
CA ARG A 174 1.72 2.34 -18.02
C ARG A 174 0.40 3.05 -17.75
N GLY A 175 0.17 4.23 -18.34
CA GLY A 175 -1.04 5.03 -18.15
C GLY A 175 -1.00 5.86 -16.87
N ILE A 176 0.19 6.24 -16.42
CA ILE A 176 0.40 7.29 -15.41
C ILE A 176 0.98 8.48 -16.14
N ASP A 177 0.29 9.61 -16.09
CA ASP A 177 0.83 10.84 -16.64
C ASP A 177 2.03 11.29 -15.79
N ALA A 178 3.18 11.47 -16.43
CA ALA A 178 4.46 11.73 -15.76
C ALA A 178 4.93 13.17 -15.95
N ALA A 179 4.14 14.02 -16.61
CA ALA A 179 4.49 15.39 -17.00
C ALA A 179 3.32 16.37 -16.85
#